data_AF-A0A1C6GC57-F1
#
_entry.id   AF-A0A1C6GC57-F1
#
_cell.length_a   1.000
_cell.length_b   1.000
_cell.length_c   1.000
_cell.angle_alpha   90.00
_cell.angle_beta   90.00
_cell.angle_gamma   90.00
#
_symmetry.space_group_name_H-M   'P 1'
#
loop_
_entity.id
_entity.type
_entity.pdbx_description
1 polymer ?
#
loop_
_entity_poly.entity_id
_entity_poly.type
_entity_poly.pdbx_seq_one_letter_code
_entity_poly.pdbx_strand_id
1 'polypeptide(L)'
;MNAVFIRHFDNRQYLFEVPENIKLKEGDRVMVRNRRGEVDGICTCDSFELEGSPLKAVVAAVGATLPLKPVVGRVCVKKFEGIDDV
;
A
#
# COMPACT_ATOMS: atom_id res chain seq x y z
N MET A 1 -5.23 13.78 -2.57
CA MET A 1 -5.44 12.32 -2.43
C MET A 1 -4.16 11.70 -1.90
N ASN A 2 -4.22 10.90 -0.84
CA ASN A 2 -3.04 10.22 -0.30
C ASN A 2 -2.86 8.87 -1.03
N ALA A 3 -1.65 8.58 -1.51
CA ALA A 3 -1.33 7.40 -2.29
C ALA A 3 -0.05 6.73 -1.80
N VAL A 4 0.10 5.45 -2.09
CA VAL A 4 1.28 4.67 -1.71
C VAL A 4 1.57 3.60 -2.75
N PHE A 5 2.86 3.31 -2.94
CA PHE A 5 3.30 2.17 -3.74
C PHE A 5 3.40 0.93 -2.87
N ILE A 6 2.68 -0.13 -3.27
CA ILE A 6 2.66 -1.40 -2.58
C ILE A 6 3.17 -2.48 -3.52
N ARG A 7 4.18 -3.22 -3.05
CA ARG A 7 4.70 -4.40 -3.73
C ARG A 7 4.02 -5.64 -3.19
N HIS A 8 3.43 -6.39 -4.10
CA HIS A 8 2.80 -7.69 -3.82
C HIS A 8 3.83 -8.82 -3.94
N PHE A 9 3.43 -10.03 -3.54
CA PHE A 9 4.23 -11.25 -3.67
C PHE A 9 4.71 -11.54 -5.11
N ASP A 10 3.99 -11.08 -6.12
CA ASP A 10 4.36 -11.17 -7.55
C ASP A 10 5.52 -10.23 -7.95
N ASN A 11 6.13 -9.55 -6.97
CA ASN A 11 7.19 -8.53 -7.13
C ASN A 11 6.77 -7.29 -7.95
N ARG A 12 5.50 -7.21 -8.35
CA ARG A 12 4.90 -6.07 -9.02
C ARG A 12 4.49 -4.99 -8.03
N GLN A 13 4.76 -3.75 -8.41
CA GLN A 13 4.34 -2.56 -7.68
C GLN A 13 3.01 -2.06 -8.21
N TYR A 14 2.11 -1.74 -7.29
CA TYR A 14 0.79 -1.21 -7.59
C TYR A 14 0.56 0.05 -6.77
N LEU A 15 -0.18 0.98 -7.35
CA LEU A 15 -0.56 2.21 -6.69
C LEU A 15 -1.91 2.02 -6.00
N PHE A 16 -1.98 2.35 -4.71
CA PHE A 16 -3.20 2.29 -3.92
C PHE A 16 -3.49 3.63 -3.24
N GLU A 17 -4.77 3.87 -2.99
CA GLU A 17 -5.24 5.00 -2.21
C GLU A 17 -5.13 4.69 -0.71
N VAL A 18 -4.58 5.64 0.03
CA VAL A 18 -4.50 5.60 1.48
C VAL A 18 -5.62 6.48 2.05
N PRO A 19 -6.40 6.00 3.03
CA PRO A 19 -7.40 6.83 3.69
C PRO A 19 -6.79 8.11 4.27
N GLU A 20 -7.52 9.23 4.24
CA GLU A 20 -7.01 10.59 4.57
C GLU A 20 -6.46 10.77 6.00
N ASN A 21 -6.58 9.77 6.87
CA ASN A 21 -6.07 9.81 8.25
C ASN A 21 -4.98 8.77 8.53
N ILE A 22 -4.46 8.11 7.50
CA ILE A 22 -3.46 7.04 7.62
C ILE A 22 -2.17 7.49 6.94
N LYS A 23 -1.05 7.36 7.65
CA LYS A 23 0.30 7.52 7.10
C LYS A 23 0.99 6.17 7.12
N LEU A 24 1.45 5.74 5.95
CA LEU A 24 2.20 4.50 5.78
C LEU A 24 3.66 4.85 5.55
N LYS A 25 4.56 4.02 6.08
CA LYS A 25 6.00 4.16 5.84
C LYS A 25 6.51 3.09 4.89
N GLU A 26 7.67 3.34 4.29
CA GLU A 26 8.41 2.30 3.59
C GLU A 26 8.64 1.09 4.52
N GLY A 27 8.41 -0.11 4.00
CA GLY A 27 8.53 -1.37 4.73
C GLY A 27 7.30 -1.79 5.52
N ASP A 28 6.27 -0.94 5.62
CA ASP A 28 5.02 -1.32 6.28
C ASP A 28 4.30 -2.42 5.51
N ARG A 29 3.89 -3.47 6.23
CA ARG A 29 2.98 -4.47 5.68
C ARG A 29 1.55 -3.96 5.76
N VAL A 30 0.86 -4.00 4.65
CA VAL A 30 -0.49 -3.48 4.48
C VAL A 30 -1.34 -4.49 3.73
N MET A 31 -2.65 -4.35 3.90
CA MET A 31 -3.64 -5.18 3.24
C MET A 31 -4.48 -4.30 2.34
N VAL A 32 -4.66 -4.73 1.09
CA VAL A 32 -5.36 -3.97 0.04
C VAL A 32 -6.49 -4.79 -0.53
N ARG A 33 -7.55 -4.12 -1.00
CA ARG A 33 -8.70 -4.81 -1.61
C ARG A 33 -8.62 -4.76 -3.13
N ASN A 34 -8.38 -5.91 -3.74
CA ASN A 34 -8.44 -6.07 -5.19
C ASN A 34 -9.80 -6.68 -5.63
N ARG A 35 -9.97 -6.92 -6.93
CA ARG A 35 -11.21 -7.49 -7.49
C ARG A 35 -11.49 -8.94 -7.05
N ARG A 36 -10.45 -9.67 -6.60
CA ARG A 36 -10.52 -11.08 -6.18
C ARG A 36 -10.59 -11.26 -4.66
N GLY A 37 -10.36 -10.20 -3.88
CA GLY A 37 -10.36 -10.26 -2.42
C GLY A 37 -9.36 -9.30 -1.79
N GLU A 38 -8.99 -9.60 -0.56
CA GLU A 38 -7.97 -8.88 0.18
C GLU A 38 -6.61 -9.55 -0.05
N VAL A 39 -5.59 -8.75 -0.31
CA VAL A 39 -4.23 -9.22 -0.60
C VAL A 39 -3.24 -8.43 0.24
N ASP A 40 -2.23 -9.13 0.73
CA ASP A 40 -1.12 -8.54 1.46
C ASP A 40 -0.10 -7.89 0.51
N GLY A 41 0.56 -6.86 1.01
CA GLY A 41 1.65 -6.21 0.32
C GLY A 41 2.53 -5.43 1.27
N ILE A 42 3.67 -4.98 0.76
CA ILE A 42 4.65 -4.19 1.49
C ILE A 42 4.76 -2.83 0.82
N CYS A 43 4.65 -1.76 1.60
CA CYS A 43 4.90 -0.40 1.13
C CYS A 43 6.35 -0.28 0.67
N THR A 44 6.55 0.11 -0.59
CA THR A 44 7.91 0.34 -1.14
C THR A 44 8.37 1.78 -1.00
N CYS A 45 7.51 2.66 -0.49
CA CYS A 45 7.84 4.04 -0.16
C CYS A 45 6.86 4.53 0.93
N ASP A 46 7.14 5.68 1.51
CA ASP A 46 6.19 6.38 2.36
C ASP A 46 4.94 6.80 1.57
N SER A 47 3.80 6.92 2.25
CA SER A 47 2.58 7.47 1.66
C SER A 47 2.78 8.95 1.32
N PHE A 48 2.30 9.37 0.16
CA PHE A 48 2.50 10.71 -0.38
C PHE A 48 1.23 11.28 -0.97
N GLU A 49 1.08 12.60 -0.86
CA GLU A 49 -0.04 13.31 -1.43
C GLU A 49 0.16 13.52 -2.93
N LEU A 50 -0.78 13.01 -3.71
CA LEU A 50 -0.85 13.15 -5.16
C LEU A 50 -2.15 13.82 -5.55
N GLU A 51 -2.07 14.95 -6.27
CA GLU A 51 -3.23 15.66 -6.77
C GLU A 51 -2.99 16.23 -8.17
N GLY A 52 -4.05 16.30 -8.99
CA GLY A 52 -4.01 16.94 -10.30
C GLY A 52 -3.16 16.20 -11.35
N SER A 53 -2.27 16.93 -12.02
CA SER A 53 -1.42 16.44 -13.11
C SER A 53 -0.47 15.29 -12.73
N PRO A 54 0.25 15.31 -11.59
CA PRO A 54 1.15 14.21 -11.22
C PRO A 54 0.40 12.89 -10.97
N LEU A 55 -0.84 12.90 -10.45
CA LEU A 55 -1.62 11.68 -10.29
C LEU A 55 -1.84 10.99 -11.64
N LYS A 56 -2.23 11.74 -12.67
CA LYS A 56 -2.42 11.19 -14.03
C LYS A 56 -1.13 10.61 -14.61
N ALA A 57 -0.01 11.29 -14.40
CA ALA A 57 1.29 10.82 -14.86
C ALA A 57 1.71 9.52 -14.18
N VAL A 58 1.54 9.42 -12.86
CA VAL A 58 1.87 8.21 -12.10
C VAL A 58 0.93 7.06 -12.48
N VAL A 59 -0.37 7.31 -12.60
CA VAL A 59 -1.35 6.30 -13.04
C VAL A 59 -0.99 5.76 -14.42
N ALA A 60 -0.60 6.63 -15.36
CA ALA A 60 -0.17 6.22 -16.70
C ALA A 60 1.15 5.43 -16.68
N ALA A 61 2.13 5.86 -15.88
CA ALA A 61 3.43 5.20 -15.78
C ALA A 61 3.34 3.79 -15.15
N VAL A 62 2.45 3.61 -14.18
CA VAL A 62 2.29 2.37 -13.42
C VAL A 62 1.23 1.45 -14.05
N GLY A 63 0.48 1.95 -15.03
CA GLY A 63 -0.66 1.23 -15.62
C GLY A 63 -1.81 1.02 -14.62
N ALA A 64 -1.94 1.90 -13.62
CA ALA A 64 -3.02 1.83 -12.65
C ALA A 64 -4.35 2.26 -13.29
N THR A 65 -5.47 1.84 -12.71
CA THR A 65 -6.81 2.26 -13.14
C THR A 65 -7.44 3.12 -12.07
N LEU A 66 -8.03 4.26 -12.47
CA LEU A 66 -8.80 5.12 -11.58
C LEU A 66 -10.28 4.68 -11.52
N PRO A 67 -10.95 4.77 -10.35
CA PRO A 67 -10.39 5.15 -9.04
C PRO A 67 -9.46 4.07 -8.49
N LEU A 68 -8.38 4.50 -7.81
CA LEU A 68 -7.44 3.58 -7.18
C LEU A 68 -8.16 2.75 -6.13
N LYS A 69 -7.67 1.52 -5.92
CA LYS A 69 -8.21 0.68 -4.86
C LYS A 69 -7.71 1.19 -3.50
N PRO A 70 -8.55 1.12 -2.46
CA PRO A 70 -8.16 1.56 -1.13
C PRO A 70 -7.32 0.49 -0.42
N VAL A 71 -6.40 0.96 0.43
CA VAL A 71 -5.78 0.16 1.49
C VAL A 71 -6.83 -0.12 2.56
N VAL A 72 -7.04 -1.39 2.90
CA VAL A 72 -8.05 -1.82 3.89
C VAL A 72 -7.50 -1.96 5.30
N GLY A 73 -6.19 -2.12 5.46
CA GLY A 73 -5.60 -2.24 6.79
C GLY A 73 -4.09 -2.28 6.80
N ARG A 74 -3.52 -2.21 8.00
CA ARG A 74 -2.09 -2.40 8.27
C ARG A 74 -1.90 -3.72 9.00
N VAL A 75 -0.93 -4.50 8.56
CA VAL A 75 -0.57 -5.76 9.20
C VAL A 75 0.50 -5.46 10.24
N CYS A 76 0.10 -5.44 11.51
CA CYS A 76 1.02 -5.32 12.63
C CYS A 76 1.44 -6.72 13.10
N VAL A 77 2.74 -7.00 13.09
CA VAL A 77 3.28 -8.23 13.71
C VAL A 77 3.25 -8.04 15.22
N LYS A 78 2.36 -8.76 15.92
CA LYS A 78 2.47 -8.95 17.36
C LYS A 78 3.45 -10.08 17.62
N LYS A 79 4.54 -9.79 18.33
CA LYS A 79 5.37 -10.83 18.93
C LYS A 79 4.59 -11.51 20.04
N PHE A 80 4.64 -12.84 20.11
CA PHE A 80 4.17 -13.56 21.28
C PHE A 80 5.16 -13.36 22.41
N GLU A 81 4.67 -13.08 23.61
CA GLU A 81 5.51 -13.03 24.81
C GLU A 81 6.10 -14.43 25.08
N GLY A 82 7.41 -14.53 25.31
CA GLY A 82 8.09 -15.77 25.68
C GLY A 82 8.88 -16.49 24.58
N ILE A 83 9.17 -15.83 23.45
CA ILE A 83 10.17 -16.32 22.49
C ILE A 83 11.48 -15.56 22.78
N ASP A 84 12.22 -16.05 23.77
CA ASP A 84 13.63 -15.74 23.92
C ASP A 84 14.39 -16.48 22.80
N ASP A 85 15.08 -15.72 21.94
CA ASP A 85 16.05 -16.26 20.98
C ASP A 85 17.10 -17.05 21.77
N VAL A 86 16.98 -18.39 21.77
CA VAL A 86 18.00 -19.34 22.24
C VAL A 86 19.16 -19.41 21.26
#